data_AF-X1J4Q8-F1
#
_entry.id   AF-X1J4Q8-F1
#
_cell.length_a   1.000
_cell.length_b   1.000
_cell.length_c   1.000
_cell.angle_alpha   90.00
_cell.angle_beta   90.00
_cell.angle_gamma   90.00
#
_symmetry.space_group_name_H-M   'P 1'
#
loop_
_entity.id
_entity.type
_entity.pdbx_description
1 polymer ?
#
loop_
_entity_poly.entity_id
_entity_poly.type
_entity_poly.pdbx_seq_one_letter_code
_entity_poly.pdbx_strand_id
1 'polypeptide(L)' 'MIRNNLRLSKFYRKLIEEENISYKQALSIYEALHKEAVSLGIINSKNILEGLEVDLRIARAINGLPS' A
#
# COMPACT_ATOMS: atom_id res chain seq x y z
N MET A 1 -14.56 2.02 8.74
CA MET A 1 -13.88 1.16 9.73
C MET A 1 -14.27 -0.29 9.48
N ILE A 2 -13.33 -1.16 9.15
CA ILE A 2 -13.63 -2.57 8.85
C ILE A 2 -13.79 -3.34 10.16
N ARG A 3 -14.96 -3.97 10.36
CA ARG A 3 -15.34 -4.60 11.64
C ARG A 3 -14.76 -6.00 11.85
N ASN A 4 -14.29 -6.66 10.80
CA ASN A 4 -13.80 -8.04 10.86
C ASN A 4 -12.39 -8.13 10.25
N ASN A 5 -11.38 -7.93 11.09
CA ASN A 5 -9.98 -7.99 10.71
C ASN A 5 -9.57 -9.38 10.21
N LEU A 6 -10.05 -10.46 10.85
CA LEU A 6 -9.72 -11.84 10.47
C LEU A 6 -10.16 -12.20 9.05
N ARG A 7 -11.38 -11.78 8.66
CA ARG A 7 -11.89 -12.00 7.31
C ARG A 7 -11.12 -11.19 6.27
N LEU A 8 -10.76 -9.95 6.62
CA LEU A 8 -9.97 -9.08 5.76
C LEU A 8 -8.56 -9.65 5.53
N SER A 9 -7.89 -10.10 6.58
CA SER A 9 -6.56 -10.70 6.51
C SER A 9 -6.57 -12.00 5.69
N LYS A 10 -7.62 -12.82 5.81
CA LYS A 10 -7.80 -14.00 4.95
C LYS A 10 -8.01 -13.63 3.48
N PHE A 11 -8.77 -12.58 3.20
CA PHE A 11 -8.98 -12.08 1.85
C PHE A 11 -7.67 -11.59 1.23
N TYR A 12 -6.91 -10.74 1.92
CA TYR A 12 -5.64 -10.24 1.39
C TYR A 12 -4.62 -11.34 1.18
N ARG A 13 -4.53 -12.33 2.08
CA ARG A 13 -3.63 -13.46 1.89
C ARG A 13 -3.99 -14.26 0.64
N LYS A 14 -5.27 -14.54 0.43
CA LYS A 14 -5.75 -15.22 -0.77
C LYS A 14 -5.47 -14.39 -2.03
N LEU A 15 -5.68 -13.08 -1.97
CA LEU A 15 -5.39 -12.16 -3.06
C LEU A 15 -3.90 -12.19 -3.43
N ILE A 16 -3.01 -12.16 -2.44
CA ILE A 16 -1.55 -12.23 -2.63
C ILE A 16 -1.13 -13.60 -3.22
N GLU A 17 -1.75 -14.69 -2.78
CA GLU A 17 -1.48 -16.03 -3.32
C GLU A 17 -1.94 -16.18 -4.78
N GLU A 18 -3.04 -15.51 -5.17
CA GLU A 18 -3.60 -15.53 -6.52
C GLU A 18 -2.91 -14.51 -7.46
N GLU A 19 -2.48 -13.36 -6.94
CA GLU A 19 -1.78 -12.31 -7.68
C GLU A 19 -0.29 -12.65 -7.85
N ASN A 20 0.04 -13.38 -8.92
CA ASN A 20 1.41 -13.53 -9.41
C ASN A 20 1.86 -12.33 -10.25
N ILE A 21 1.77 -11.11 -9.72
CA ILE A 21 2.33 -9.93 -10.38
C ILE A 21 3.80 -9.74 -10.00
N SER A 22 4.65 -9.53 -10.99
CA SER A 22 6.04 -9.15 -10.70
C SER A 22 6.07 -7.77 -10.04
N TYR A 23 7.09 -7.53 -9.20
CA TYR A 23 7.31 -6.22 -8.58
C TYR A 23 7.25 -5.06 -9.58
N LYS A 24 7.82 -5.25 -10.77
CA LYS A 24 7.82 -4.23 -11.84
C LYS A 24 6.42 -3.92 -12.36
N GLN A 25 5.58 -4.94 -12.51
CA GLN A 25 4.18 -4.76 -12.92
C GLN A 25 3.37 -4.06 -11.82
N ALA A 26 3.53 -4.48 -10.56
CA ALA A 26 2.89 -3.85 -9.42
C ALA A 26 3.26 -2.37 -9.32
N LEU A 27 4.55 -2.05 -9.49
CA LEU A 27 5.05 -0.68 -9.49
C LEU A 27 4.43 0.16 -10.63
N SER A 28 4.36 -0.40 -11.83
CA SER A 28 3.77 0.29 -12.99
C SER A 28 2.28 0.60 -12.78
N ILE A 29 1.52 -0.34 -12.18
CA ILE A 29 0.10 -0.15 -11.84
C ILE A 29 -0.03 0.96 -10.77
N TYR A 30 0.80 0.90 -9.72
CA TYR A 30 0.82 1.91 -8.67
C TYR A 30 1.08 3.31 -9.23
N GLU A 31 2.12 3.47 -10.05
CA GLU A 31 2.47 4.77 -10.65
C GLU A 31 1.34 5.34 -11.52
N ALA A 32 0.65 4.48 -12.28
CA ALA A 32 -0.50 4.89 -13.09
C ALA A 32 -1.68 5.37 -12.24
N LEU A 33 -2.06 4.61 -11.22
CA LEU A 33 -3.14 4.96 -10.29
C LEU A 33 -2.82 6.24 -9.51
N HIS A 34 -1.57 6.37 -9.08
CA HIS A 34 -1.08 7.53 -8.37
C HIS A 34 -1.16 8.79 -9.24
N LYS A 35 -0.73 8.71 -10.51
CA LYS A 35 -0.82 9.83 -11.46
C LYS A 35 -2.26 10.29 -11.66
N GLU A 36 -3.20 9.35 -11.78
CA GLU A 36 -4.63 9.65 -11.89
C GLU A 36 -5.16 10.33 -10.62
N ALA A 37 -4.84 9.81 -9.44
CA ALA A 37 -5.28 10.37 -8.18
C ALA A 37 -4.74 11.80 -7.93
N VAL A 38 -3.51 12.09 -8.40
CA VAL A 38 -2.96 13.45 -8.42
C VAL A 38 -3.70 14.34 -9.42
N SER A 39 -4.00 13.84 -10.62
CA SER A 39 -4.79 14.57 -11.63
C SER A 39 -6.18 14.94 -11.13
N LEU A 40 -6.82 14.04 -10.37
CA LEU A 40 -8.11 14.25 -9.72
C LEU A 40 -8.04 15.19 -8.51
N GLY A 41 -6.86 15.62 -8.08
CA GLY A 41 -6.67 16.48 -6.90
C GLY A 41 -7.01 15.81 -5.57
N ILE A 42 -7.22 14.49 -5.57
CA ILE A 42 -7.52 13.69 -4.37
C ILE A 42 -6.24 13.54 -3.53
N ILE A 43 -5.10 13.42 -4.21
CA ILE A 43 -3.78 13.29 -3.60
C ILE A 43 -2.93 14.51 -4.00
N ASN A 44 -2.42 15.25 -3.01
CA ASN A 44 -1.48 16.35 -3.25
C ASN A 44 -0.04 15.89 -3.03
N SER A 45 0.86 16.26 -3.95
CA SER A 45 2.29 15.91 -3.96
C SER A 45 3.04 16.22 -2.66
N LYS A 46 2.57 17.18 -1.88
CA LYS A 46 3.13 17.50 -0.55
C LYS A 46 2.93 16.40 0.50
N ASN A 47 1.88 15.58 0.38
CA ASN A 47 1.45 14.66 1.47
C ASN A 47 1.59 13.18 1.12
N ILE A 48 2.11 12.85 -0.07
CA ILE A 48 2.15 11.47 -0.59
C ILE A 48 3.14 10.61 0.20
N LEU A 49 4.31 11.19 0.50
CA LEU A 49 5.34 10.55 1.29
C LEU A 49 5.11 10.70 2.80
N GLU A 50 4.33 11.70 3.22
CA GLU A 50 3.99 11.92 4.64
C GLU A 50 3.28 10.71 5.27
N GLY A 51 2.44 10.00 4.51
CA GLY A 51 1.81 8.76 4.96
C GLY A 51 2.72 7.54 4.82
N LEU A 52 3.45 7.44 3.71
CA LEU A 52 4.29 6.29 3.39
C LEU A 52 5.43 6.12 4.39
N GLU A 53 6.05 7.21 4.84
CA GLU A 53 7.12 7.15 5.83
C GLU A 53 6.61 6.64 7.20
N VAL A 54 5.41 7.06 7.59
CA VAL A 54 4.75 6.56 8.81
C VAL A 54 4.41 5.08 8.67
N ASP A 55 3.84 4.67 7.54
CA ASP A 55 3.50 3.28 7.26
C ASP A 55 4.75 2.38 7.22
N LEU A 56 5.83 2.84 6.59
CA LEU A 56 7.12 2.16 6.58
C LEU A 56 7.72 2.05 7.99
N ARG A 57 7.62 3.11 8.80
CA ARG A 57 8.11 3.12 10.17
C ARG A 57 7.33 2.13 11.05
N ILE A 58 6.01 2.08 10.90
CA ILE A 58 5.15 1.10 11.59
C ILE A 58 5.48 -0.32 11.12
N ALA A 59 5.61 -0.54 9.81
CA ALA A 59 5.98 -1.84 9.26
C ALA A 59 7.35 -2.32 9.75
N ARG A 60 8.36 -1.44 9.84
CA ARG A 60 9.67 -1.76 10.41
C ARG A 60 9.57 -2.14 11.88
N ALA A 61 8.82 -1.38 12.67
CA ALA A 61 8.62 -1.67 14.10
C ALA A 61 7.93 -3.02 14.33
N ILE A 62 6.89 -3.35 13.55
CA ILE A 62 6.19 -4.64 13.64
C ILE A 62 7.11 -5.80 13.24
N ASN A 63 7.98 -5.60 12.25
CA ASN A 63 8.90 -6.63 11.76
C ASN A 63 10.26 -6.66 12.51
N GLY A 64 10.45 -5.82 13.54
CA GLY A 64 11.70 -5.75 14.29
C GLY A 64 12.91 -5.28 13.47
N LEU A 65 12.68 -4.55 12.38
CA LEU A 65 13.74 -4.05 11.51
C LEU A 65 14.34 -2.75 12.07
N PRO A 66 15.68 -2.56 12.00
CA PRO A 66 16.32 -1.35 12.48
C PRO A 66 15.91 -0.11 11.66
N SER A 67 16.00 1.05 12.34
CA SER A 67 15.61 2.38 11.82
C SER A 67 16.48 2.84 10.67
#